data_AF-A0AA35UWB9-F1
#
_entry.id   AF-A0AA35UWB9-F1
#
_cell.length_a   1.000
_cell.length_b   1.000
_cell.length_c   1.000
_cell.angle_alpha   90.00
_cell.angle_beta   90.00
_cell.angle_gamma   90.00
#
_symmetry.space_group_name_H-M   'P 1'
#
loop_
_entity.id
_entity.type
_entity.pdbx_description
1 polymer ?
#
loop_
_entity_poly.entity_id
_entity_poly.type
_entity_poly.pdbx_seq_one_letter_code
_entity_poly.pdbx_strand_id
1 'polypeptide(L)'
;MKREHLNELFLGLSNALEIREENNGKAFILDEATGIFKRMIDQITRLKEENATLLSESQYVTTEKNELEYETRALEIQIGELKSAVQKMPDLNESPIESQELHL
;
A
#
# COMPACT_ATOMS: atom_id res chain seq x y z
N MET A 1 -27.56 -46.36 -17.66
CA MET A 1 -26.25 -45.78 -18.01
C MET A 1 -26.25 -44.25 -18.13
N LYS A 2 -26.65 -43.61 -19.24
CA LYS A 2 -26.52 -42.13 -19.38
C LYS A 2 -27.31 -41.32 -18.33
N ARG A 3 -28.52 -41.76 -18.00
CA ARG A 3 -29.40 -41.08 -17.03
C ARG A 3 -28.87 -41.19 -15.59
N GLU A 4 -28.37 -42.36 -15.17
CA GLU A 4 -27.77 -42.53 -13.84
C GLU A 4 -26.54 -41.65 -13.69
N HIS A 5 -25.64 -41.68 -14.69
CA HIS A 5 -24.45 -40.84 -14.66
C HIS A 5 -24.78 -39.35 -14.55
N LEU A 6 -25.78 -38.86 -15.30
CA LEU A 6 -26.20 -37.47 -15.19
C LEU A 6 -26.76 -37.15 -13.79
N ASN A 7 -27.48 -38.09 -13.16
CA ASN A 7 -27.97 -37.91 -11.80
C ASN A 7 -26.82 -37.86 -10.78
N GLU A 8 -25.78 -38.66 -10.96
CA GLU A 8 -24.57 -38.62 -10.11
C GLU A 8 -23.89 -37.26 -10.20
N LEU A 9 -23.80 -36.67 -11.39
CA LEU A 9 -23.26 -35.31 -11.57
C LEU A 9 -24.11 -34.25 -10.86
N PHE A 10 -25.44 -34.33 -10.94
CA PHE A 10 -26.33 -33.42 -10.20
C PHE A 10 -26.18 -33.56 -8.69
N LEU A 11 -26.03 -34.79 -8.19
CA LEU A 11 -25.79 -35.03 -6.76
C LEU A 11 -24.43 -34.46 -6.33
N GLY A 12 -23.38 -34.70 -7.13
CA GLY A 12 -22.05 -34.14 -6.89
C GLY A 12 -22.06 -32.61 -6.87
N LEU A 13 -22.76 -31.98 -7.80
CA LEU A 13 -22.92 -30.53 -7.84
C LEU A 13 -23.71 -30.02 -6.64
N SER A 14 -24.83 -30.63 -6.29
CA SER A 14 -25.63 -30.27 -5.10
C SER A 14 -24.79 -30.31 -3.82
N ASN A 15 -23.97 -31.35 -3.66
CA ASN A 15 -23.07 -31.49 -2.52
C ASN A 15 -21.99 -30.40 -2.49
N ALA A 16 -21.38 -30.10 -3.65
CA ALA A 16 -20.34 -29.06 -3.76
C ALA A 16 -20.89 -27.65 -3.48
N LEU A 17 -22.15 -27.41 -3.82
CA LEU A 17 -22.86 -26.15 -3.53
C LEU A 17 -23.48 -26.12 -2.13
N GLU A 18 -23.30 -27.19 -1.34
CA GLU A 18 -23.90 -27.36 -0.01
C GLU A 18 -25.43 -27.14 0.00
N ILE A 19 -26.12 -27.54 -1.07
CA ILE A 19 -27.58 -27.44 -1.15
C ILE A 19 -28.17 -28.54 -0.25
N ARG A 20 -28.71 -28.14 0.91
CA ARG A 20 -29.11 -29.06 2.01
C ARG A 20 -30.54 -29.57 1.95
N GLU A 21 -31.42 -28.95 1.16
CA GLU A 21 -32.84 -29.30 1.16
C GLU A 21 -33.19 -30.37 0.13
N GLU A 22 -33.99 -31.35 0.55
CA GLU A 22 -34.34 -32.57 -0.19
C GLU A 22 -35.30 -32.36 -1.40
N ASN A 23 -35.73 -31.13 -1.69
CA ASN A 23 -36.73 -30.83 -2.74
C ASN A 23 -36.22 -29.90 -3.85
N ASN A 24 -34.91 -29.84 -4.06
CA ASN A 24 -34.32 -29.00 -5.10
C ASN A 24 -34.23 -29.77 -6.42
N GLY A 25 -35.14 -29.44 -7.34
CA GLY A 25 -35.11 -29.99 -8.70
C GLY A 25 -33.81 -29.65 -9.44
N LYS A 26 -33.46 -30.44 -10.45
CA LYS A 26 -32.25 -30.24 -11.26
C LYS A 26 -32.11 -28.82 -11.83
N ALA A 27 -33.22 -28.18 -12.18
CA ALA A 27 -33.23 -26.80 -12.65
C ALA A 27 -32.75 -25.83 -11.57
N PHE A 28 -33.20 -26.00 -10.32
CA PHE A 28 -32.74 -25.20 -9.19
C PHE A 28 -31.24 -25.37 -8.94
N ILE A 29 -30.72 -26.61 -8.98
CA ILE A 29 -29.30 -26.87 -8.79
C ILE A 29 -28.45 -26.11 -9.83
N LEU A 30 -28.90 -26.06 -11.09
CA LEU A 30 -28.20 -25.31 -12.14
C LEU A 30 -28.32 -23.81 -11.96
N ASP A 31 -29.49 -23.32 -11.56
CA ASP A 31 -29.73 -21.90 -11.33
C ASP A 31 -28.86 -21.38 -10.17
N GLU A 32 -28.82 -22.13 -9.06
CA GLU A 32 -27.98 -21.80 -7.91
C GLU A 32 -26.49 -21.86 -8.26
N ALA A 33 -26.05 -22.89 -9.00
CA ALA A 33 -24.68 -22.98 -9.51
C ALA A 33 -24.31 -21.73 -10.31
N THR A 34 -25.16 -21.37 -11.27
CA THR A 34 -24.97 -20.21 -12.15
C THR A 34 -24.93 -18.91 -11.35
N GLY A 35 -25.82 -18.76 -10.37
CA GLY A 35 -25.87 -17.62 -9.47
C GLY A 35 -24.59 -17.49 -8.63
N ILE A 36 -24.10 -18.60 -8.06
CA ILE A 36 -22.85 -18.64 -7.30
C ILE A 36 -21.67 -18.25 -8.19
N PHE A 37 -21.54 -18.83 -9.39
CA PHE A 37 -20.47 -18.47 -10.31
C PHE A 37 -20.48 -16.99 -10.67
N LYS A 38 -21.67 -16.42 -10.94
CA LYS A 38 -21.79 -14.99 -11.22
C LYS A 38 -21.33 -14.14 -10.04
N ARG A 39 -21.80 -14.46 -8.82
CA ARG A 39 -21.37 -13.77 -7.60
C ARG A 39 -19.85 -13.87 -7.38
N MET A 40 -19.25 -15.03 -7.62
CA MET A 40 -17.80 -15.22 -7.50
C MET A 40 -17.03 -14.42 -8.54
N ILE A 41 -17.49 -14.38 -9.79
CA ILE A 41 -16.88 -13.56 -10.85
C ILE A 41 -16.93 -12.08 -10.49
N ASP A 42 -18.07 -11.59 -9.98
CA ASP A 42 -18.24 -10.21 -9.55
C ASP A 42 -17.30 -9.89 -8.38
N GLN A 43 -17.17 -10.79 -7.40
CA GLN A 43 -16.25 -10.64 -6.28
C GLN A 43 -14.79 -10.61 -6.72
N ILE A 44 -14.38 -11.51 -7.62
CA ILE A 44 -13.02 -11.55 -8.16
C ILE A 44 -12.70 -10.24 -8.90
N THR A 45 -13.67 -9.70 -9.64
CA THR A 45 -13.50 -8.45 -10.39
C THR A 45 -13.29 -7.28 -9.43
N ARG A 46 -14.14 -7.15 -8.39
CA ARG A 46 -13.97 -6.11 -7.36
C ARG A 46 -12.66 -6.22 -6.62
N LEU A 47 -12.26 -7.42 -6.22
CA LEU A 47 -10.97 -7.64 -5.55
C LEU A 47 -9.78 -7.24 -6.42
N LYS A 48 -9.85 -7.44 -7.74
CA LYS A 48 -8.82 -6.98 -8.67
C LYS A 48 -8.75 -5.45 -8.74
N GLU A 49 -9.90 -4.78 -8.77
CA GLU A 49 -9.99 -3.32 -8.77
C GLU A 49 -9.46 -2.71 -7.47
N GLU A 50 -9.86 -3.28 -6.31
CA GLU A 50 -9.37 -2.87 -4.99
C GLU A 50 -7.86 -3.12 -4.87
N ASN A 51 -7.36 -4.26 -5.33
CA ASN A 51 -5.92 -4.55 -5.31
C ASN A 51 -5.12 -3.56 -6.16
N ALA A 52 -5.62 -3.24 -7.37
CA ALA A 52 -4.98 -2.25 -8.24
C ALA A 52 -4.95 -0.86 -7.58
N THR A 53 -6.03 -0.49 -6.89
CA THR A 53 -6.12 0.78 -6.13
C THR A 53 -5.10 0.80 -4.99
N LEU A 54 -5.08 -0.23 -4.15
CA LEU A 54 -4.12 -0.35 -3.04
C LEU A 54 -2.66 -0.36 -3.51
N LEU A 55 -2.39 -1.00 -4.65
CA LEU A 55 -1.04 -1.02 -5.23
C LEU A 55 -0.61 0.39 -5.65
N SER A 56 -1.50 1.15 -6.29
CA SER A 56 -1.25 2.55 -6.65
C SER A 56 -1.00 3.42 -5.42
N GLU A 57 -1.84 3.29 -4.38
CA GLU A 57 -1.68 4.03 -3.13
C GLU A 57 -0.35 3.70 -2.44
N SER A 58 0.02 2.42 -2.37
CA SER A 58 1.29 1.97 -1.80
C SER A 58 2.50 2.53 -2.55
N GLN A 59 2.44 2.56 -3.89
CA GLN A 59 3.48 3.17 -4.72
C GLN A 59 3.59 4.67 -4.50
N TYR A 60 2.47 5.37 -4.38
CA TYR A 60 2.43 6.79 -4.09
C TYR A 60 3.08 7.10 -2.73
N VAL A 61 2.64 6.42 -1.67
CA VAL A 61 3.18 6.57 -0.31
C VAL A 61 4.68 6.27 -0.27
N THR A 62 5.13 5.23 -0.98
CA THR A 62 6.55 4.90 -1.08
C THR A 62 7.36 6.02 -1.74
N THR A 63 6.81 6.63 -2.80
CA THR A 63 7.45 7.74 -3.50
C THR A 63 7.56 8.97 -2.61
N GLU A 64 6.45 9.39 -1.99
CA GLU A 64 6.39 10.53 -1.07
C GLU A 64 7.36 10.35 0.12
N LYS A 65 7.44 9.13 0.68
CA LYS A 65 8.41 8.82 1.74
C LYS A 65 9.86 9.04 1.28
N ASN A 66 10.20 8.60 0.07
CA ASN A 66 11.55 8.74 -0.46
C ASN A 66 11.90 10.21 -0.74
N GLU A 67 10.94 11.00 -1.21
CA GLU A 67 11.10 12.45 -1.41
C GLU A 67 11.37 13.15 -0.07
N LEU A 68 10.57 12.86 0.96
CA LEU A 68 10.77 13.41 2.31
C LEU A 68 12.13 13.01 2.91
N GLU A 69 12.58 11.78 2.70
CA GLU A 69 13.92 11.35 3.14
C GLU A 69 15.04 12.13 2.43
N TYR A 70 14.88 12.42 1.13
CA TYR A 70 15.83 13.23 0.39
C TYR A 70 15.87 14.68 0.89
N GLU A 71 14.70 15.30 1.06
CA GLU A 71 14.58 16.66 1.59
C GLU A 71 15.16 16.78 3.01
N THR A 72 14.88 15.79 3.86
CA THR A 72 15.43 15.74 5.23
C THR A 72 16.95 15.74 5.21
N ARG A 73 17.57 14.89 4.38
CA ARG A 73 19.04 14.86 4.23
C ARG A 73 19.59 16.17 3.70
N ALA A 74 18.92 16.79 2.73
CA ALA A 74 19.32 18.07 2.19
C ALA A 74 19.29 19.18 3.26
N LEU A 75 18.28 19.18 4.13
CA LEU A 75 18.19 20.10 5.27
C LEU A 75 19.28 19.83 6.32
N GLU A 76 19.57 18.56 6.64
CA GLU A 76 20.62 18.19 7.58
C GLU A 76 22.00 18.70 7.11
N ILE A 77 22.30 18.59 5.82
CA ILE A 77 23.52 19.11 5.21
C ILE A 77 23.59 20.64 5.39
N GLN A 78 22.53 21.36 5.01
CA GLN A 78 22.47 22.82 5.13
C GLN A 78 22.64 23.28 6.60
N ILE A 79 22.02 22.59 7.55
CA ILE A 79 22.19 22.85 8.98
C ILE A 79 23.65 22.63 9.40
N GLY A 80 24.29 21.56 8.93
CA GLY A 80 25.71 21.28 9.21
C GLY A 80 26.65 22.36 8.67
N GLU A 81 26.40 22.83 7.45
CA GLU A 81 27.14 23.93 6.82
C GLU A 81 26.96 25.24 7.59
N LEU A 82 25.72 25.59 7.94
CA LEU A 82 25.41 26.79 8.73
C LEU A 82 26.07 26.76 10.11
N LYS A 83 26.00 25.63 10.82
CA LYS A 83 26.68 25.46 12.12
C LYS A 83 28.19 25.64 11.98
N SER A 84 28.78 25.07 10.92
CA SER A 84 30.21 25.22 10.64
C SER A 84 30.60 26.67 10.32
N ALA A 85 29.74 27.40 9.60
CA ALA A 85 29.96 28.82 9.30
C ALA A 85 29.88 29.70 10.56
N VAL A 86 28.89 29.47 11.42
CA VAL A 86 28.76 30.17 12.72
C VAL A 86 29.98 29.90 13.61
N GLN A 87 30.45 28.66 13.69
CA GLN A 87 31.64 28.31 14.49
C GLN A 87 32.94 28.96 13.97
N LYS A 88 33.01 29.22 12.66
CA LYS A 88 34.17 29.84 11.99
C LYS A 88 34.10 31.37 11.97
N MET A 89 32.96 31.98 12.30
CA MET A 89 32.92 33.42 12.50
C MET A 89 33.81 33.76 13.70
N PRO A 90 34.82 34.65 13.53
CA PRO A 90 35.60 35.13 14.66
C PRO A 90 34.66 35.82 15.64
N ASP A 91 34.94 35.68 16.94
CA ASP A 91 34.17 36.35 17.98
C ASP A 91 34.28 37.87 17.77
N LEU A 92 33.26 38.47 17.17
CA LEU A 92 33.20 39.92 16.96
C LEU A 92 33.02 40.69 18.28
N ASN A 93 33.03 39.98 19.43
CA ASN A 93 33.04 40.58 20.77
C ASN A 93 34.42 40.64 21.44
N GLU A 94 35.50 40.12 20.83
CA GLU A 94 36.85 40.41 21.35
C GLU A 94 37.32 41.78 20.83
N SER A 95 37.37 42.76 21.73
CA SER A 95 37.73 44.15 21.44
C SER A 95 39.09 44.26 20.73
N PRO A 96 39.28 45.24 19.82
CA PRO A 96 40.55 45.42 19.15
C PRO A 96 41.65 45.77 20.15
N ILE A 97 42.61 44.86 20.30
CA ILE A 97 44.04 45.07 20.51
C ILE A 97 44.37 46.45 21.14
N GLU A 98 44.66 46.48 22.45
CA GLU A 98 45.52 47.52 23.02
C GLU A 98 46.91 47.36 22.39
N SER A 99 47.11 48.02 21.26
CA SER A 99 48.45 48.24 20.72
C SER A 99 49.22 49.09 21.71
N GLN A 100 50.32 48.51 22.18
CA GLN A 100 51.39 49.24 22.83
C GLN A 100 51.78 50.47 22.00
N GLU A 101 52.27 51.48 22.74
CA GLU A 101 52.93 52.71 22.29
C GLU A 101 52.07 53.97 22.17
N LEU A 102 52.05 54.77 23.25
CA LEU A 102 52.31 56.20 23.17
C LEU A 102 53.15 56.64 24.39
N HIS A 103 54.43 56.96 24.14
CA HIS A 103 55.22 58.10 24.67
C HIS A 103 55.00 58.51 26.15
N LEU A 104 56.00 58.51 27.05
CA LEU A 104 57.32 59.16 26.99
C LEU A 104 58.22 58.60 28.11
#